data_AF-A0A6A7ME52-F1
#
_entry.id   AF-A0A6A7ME52-F1
#
_cell.length_a   1.000
_cell.length_b   1.000
_cell.length_c   1.000
_cell.angle_alpha   90.00
_cell.angle_beta   90.00
_cell.angle_gamma   90.00
#
_symmetry.space_group_name_H-M   'P 1'
#
loop_
_entity.id
_entity.type
_entity.pdbx_description
1 polymer ?
#
loop_
_entity_poly.entity_id
_entity_poly.type
_entity_poly.pdbx_seq_one_letter_code
_entity_poly.pdbx_strand_id
1 'polypeptide(L)'
;MTVKSSISLTDDQHSFAKTLVDSGRFPSVSAVMQQGIELLREKMEDEALERAALAEILGNRRSGPFLSAARMDSRLSRMIGKKRRAHAVRD
;
A
#
# COMPACT_ATOMS: atom_id res chain seq x y z
N MET A 1 -8.20 -28.41 1.68
CA MET A 1 -7.42 -29.29 2.58
C MET A 1 -6.66 -28.41 3.55
N THR A 2 -6.60 -28.77 4.84
CA THR A 2 -5.79 -28.06 5.85
C THR A 2 -4.71 -28.99 6.39
N VAL A 3 -3.49 -28.47 6.55
CA VAL A 3 -2.38 -29.21 7.15
C VAL A 3 -2.31 -28.86 8.63
N LYS A 4 -2.23 -29.87 9.51
CA LYS A 4 -2.00 -29.65 10.94
C LYS A 4 -0.50 -29.52 11.19
N SER A 5 -0.06 -28.32 11.52
CA SER A 5 1.31 -28.02 11.88
C SER A 5 1.41 -27.72 13.37
N SER A 6 2.42 -28.25 14.04
CA SER A 6 2.76 -27.83 15.41
C SER A 6 3.64 -26.58 15.34
N ILE A 7 3.19 -25.49 15.96
CA ILE A 7 3.90 -24.20 16.00
C ILE A 7 4.03 -23.74 17.45
N SER A 8 5.15 -23.09 17.76
CA SER A 8 5.31 -22.40 19.06
C SER A 8 4.77 -20.99 18.96
N LEU A 9 4.01 -20.57 19.97
CA LEU A 9 3.55 -19.20 20.15
C LEU A 9 4.19 -18.65 21.42
N THR A 10 4.45 -17.36 21.44
CA THR A 10 4.73 -16.65 22.70
C THR A 10 3.47 -16.64 23.57
N ASP A 11 3.63 -16.51 24.89
CA ASP A 11 2.50 -16.45 25.82
C ASP A 11 1.54 -15.30 25.46
N ASP A 12 2.06 -14.15 25.05
CA ASP A 12 1.28 -12.99 24.62
C ASP A 12 0.46 -13.28 23.36
N GLN A 13 1.06 -13.91 22.34
CA GLN A 13 0.35 -14.30 21.11
C GLN A 13 -0.76 -15.31 21.39
N HIS A 14 -0.49 -16.29 22.25
CA HIS A 14 -1.48 -17.29 22.64
C HIS A 14 -2.63 -16.66 23.44
N SER A 15 -2.32 -15.80 24.41
CA SER A 15 -3.31 -15.06 25.22
C SER A 15 -4.21 -14.17 24.36
N PHE A 16 -3.63 -13.45 23.40
CA PHE A 16 -4.37 -12.63 22.45
C PHE A 16 -5.32 -13.47 21.59
N ALA A 17 -4.81 -14.56 20.97
CA ALA A 17 -5.64 -15.46 20.17
C ALA A 17 -6.76 -16.09 21.00
N LYS A 18 -6.49 -16.43 22.26
CA LYS A 18 -7.47 -16.99 23.19
C LYS A 18 -8.58 -15.99 23.51
N THR A 19 -8.24 -14.73 23.77
CA THR A 19 -9.21 -13.64 24.00
C THR A 19 -10.18 -13.49 22.82
N LEU A 20 -9.67 -13.54 21.59
CA LEU A 20 -10.49 -13.47 20.37
C LEU A 20 -11.43 -14.66 20.19
N VAL A 21 -11.04 -15.84 20.66
CA VAL A 21 -11.88 -17.04 20.64
C VAL A 21 -12.95 -16.94 21.73
N ASP A 22 -12.55 -16.58 22.94
CA ASP A 22 -13.46 -16.48 24.09
C ASP A 22 -14.50 -15.36 23.90
N SER A 23 -14.16 -14.31 23.15
CA SER A 23 -15.12 -13.27 22.74
C SER A 23 -16.07 -13.69 21.61
N GLY A 24 -15.95 -14.92 21.10
CA GLY A 24 -16.74 -15.44 19.98
C GLY A 24 -16.38 -14.86 18.60
N ARG A 25 -15.27 -14.09 18.49
CA ARG A 25 -14.86 -13.49 17.21
C ARG A 25 -14.29 -14.54 16.26
N PHE A 26 -13.63 -15.57 16.80
CA PHE A 26 -13.10 -16.71 16.04
C PHE A 26 -13.50 -18.04 16.68
N PRO A 27 -13.67 -19.11 15.88
CA PRO A 27 -14.06 -20.42 16.39
C PRO A 27 -12.90 -21.19 17.06
N SER A 28 -11.64 -20.80 16.82
CA SER A 28 -10.46 -21.45 17.39
C SER A 28 -9.20 -20.61 17.21
N VAL A 29 -8.14 -20.93 17.97
CA VAL A 29 -6.81 -20.31 17.80
C VAL A 29 -6.25 -20.59 16.41
N SER A 30 -6.48 -21.79 15.85
CA SER A 30 -6.05 -22.10 14.49
C SER A 30 -6.70 -21.19 13.44
N ALA A 31 -7.98 -20.83 13.61
CA ALA A 31 -8.66 -19.89 12.71
C ALA A 31 -8.08 -18.48 12.80
N VAL A 32 -7.70 -18.02 14.01
CA VAL A 32 -6.98 -16.75 14.20
C VAL A 32 -5.65 -16.77 13.44
N MET A 33 -4.87 -17.84 13.59
CA MET A 33 -3.57 -17.97 12.93
C MET A 33 -3.69 -18.03 11.40
N GLN A 34 -4.69 -18.74 10.88
CA GLN A 34 -4.96 -18.81 9.44
C GLN A 34 -5.27 -17.42 8.88
N GLN A 35 -6.16 -16.65 9.54
CA GLN A 35 -6.44 -15.28 9.13
C GLN A 35 -5.19 -14.39 9.24
N GLY A 36 -4.39 -14.55 10.29
CA GLY A 36 -3.16 -13.78 10.46
C GLY A 36 -2.14 -14.03 9.35
N ILE A 37 -1.98 -15.29 8.92
CA ILE A 37 -1.11 -15.64 7.79
C ILE A 37 -1.65 -15.06 6.49
N GLU A 38 -2.96 -15.09 6.28
CA GLU A 38 -3.57 -14.54 5.07
C GLU A 38 -3.39 -13.01 5.00
N LEU A 39 -3.59 -12.30 6.11
CA LEU A 39 -3.32 -10.86 6.20
C LEU A 39 -1.84 -10.53 5.93
N LEU A 40 -0.93 -11.39 6.40
CA LEU A 40 0.50 -11.21 6.11
C LEU A 40 0.80 -11.41 4.62
N ARG A 41 0.18 -12.41 3.99
CA ARG A 41 0.31 -12.68 2.55
C ARG A 41 -0.20 -11.50 1.72
N GLU A 42 -1.42 -11.04 2.00
CA GLU A 42 -2.02 -9.87 1.33
C GLU A 42 -1.12 -8.64 1.47
N LYS A 43 -0.65 -8.34 2.68
CA LYS A 43 0.27 -7.22 2.92
C LYS A 43 1.56 -7.34 2.10
N MET A 44 2.15 -8.54 2.01
CA MET A 44 3.37 -8.75 1.24
C MET A 44 3.14 -8.57 -0.28
N GLU A 45 1.99 -9.02 -0.78
CA GLU A 45 1.60 -8.86 -2.19
C GLU A 45 1.35 -7.39 -2.53
N ASP A 46 0.64 -6.66 -1.66
CA ASP A 46 0.39 -5.23 -1.82
C ASP A 46 1.70 -4.43 -1.79
N GLU A 47 2.58 -4.68 -0.82
CA GLU A 47 3.89 -4.02 -0.74
C GLU A 47 4.74 -4.31 -1.99
N ALA A 48 4.68 -5.53 -2.53
CA ALA A 48 5.41 -5.89 -3.75
C ALA A 48 4.85 -5.15 -4.98
N LEU A 49 3.52 -5.07 -5.10
CA LEU A 49 2.84 -4.35 -6.18
C LEU A 49 3.16 -2.84 -6.14
N GLU A 50 3.06 -2.22 -4.97
CA GLU A 50 3.38 -0.81 -4.76
C GLU A 50 4.85 -0.51 -5.10
N ARG A 51 5.79 -1.36 -4.65
CA ARG A 51 7.21 -1.22 -4.97
C ARG A 51 7.47 -1.35 -6.47
N ALA A 52 6.80 -2.28 -7.15
CA ALA A 52 6.92 -2.44 -8.60
C ALA A 52 6.41 -1.20 -9.34
N ALA A 53 5.24 -0.69 -8.96
CA ALA A 53 4.67 0.52 -9.55
C ALA A 53 5.56 1.75 -9.31
N LEU A 54 6.10 1.92 -8.10
CA LEU A 54 7.04 3.00 -7.80
C LEU A 54 8.33 2.88 -8.63
N ALA A 55 8.90 1.67 -8.74
CA ALA A 55 10.08 1.43 -9.55
C ALA A 55 9.84 1.77 -11.03
N GLU A 56 8.67 1.45 -11.57
CA GLU A 56 8.26 1.83 -12.93
C GLU A 56 8.19 3.35 -13.10
N ILE A 57 7.50 4.05 -12.19
CA ILE A 57 7.39 5.53 -12.21
C ILE A 57 8.77 6.18 -12.17
N LEU A 58 9.65 5.71 -11.28
CA LEU A 58 11.02 6.24 -11.15
C LEU A 58 11.86 5.91 -12.39
N GLY A 59 11.69 4.71 -12.97
CA GLY A 59 12.32 4.31 -14.22
C GLY A 59 11.93 5.24 -15.37
N ASN A 60 10.62 5.46 -15.54
CA ASN A 60 10.06 6.37 -16.54
C ASN A 60 10.50 7.83 -16.31
N ARG A 61 10.59 8.27 -15.06
CA ARG A 61 11.10 9.62 -14.74
C ARG A 61 12.57 9.77 -15.06
N ARG A 62 13.38 8.72 -14.83
CA ARG A 62 14.83 8.72 -15.07
C ARG A 62 15.18 8.65 -16.56
N SER A 63 14.34 8.02 -17.39
CA SER A 63 14.57 7.93 -18.84
C SER A 63 14.32 9.27 -19.56
N GLY A 64 13.49 10.15 -18.98
CA GLY A 64 13.22 11.48 -19.50
C GLY A 64 14.27 12.54 -19.10
N PRO A 65 14.37 13.65 -19.86
CA PRO A 65 15.27 14.74 -19.52
C PRO A 65 14.87 15.41 -18.21
N PHE A 66 15.87 15.81 -17.41
CA PHE A 66 15.65 16.65 -16.24
C PHE A 66 15.36 18.09 -16.66
N LEU A 67 14.35 18.70 -16.03
CA LEU A 67 14.02 20.11 -16.20
C LEU A 67 14.48 20.89 -14.98
N SER A 68 15.07 22.06 -15.20
CA SER A 68 15.34 23.00 -14.11
C SER A 68 14.05 23.58 -13.56
N ALA A 69 14.06 23.98 -12.29
CA ALA A 69 12.93 24.61 -11.62
C ALA A 69 12.38 25.81 -12.43
N ALA A 70 13.25 26.74 -12.83
CA ALA A 70 12.85 27.92 -13.61
C ALA A 70 12.15 27.58 -14.94
N ARG A 71 12.60 26.52 -15.63
CA ARG A 71 11.95 26.04 -16.86
C ARG A 71 10.60 25.40 -16.57
N MET A 72 10.48 24.67 -15.46
CA MET A 72 9.23 24.07 -15.01
C MET A 72 8.19 25.15 -14.65
N ASP A 73 8.59 26.16 -13.88
CA ASP A 73 7.72 27.29 -13.49
C ASP A 73 7.16 28.03 -14.70
N SER A 74 8.04 28.37 -15.64
CA SER A 74 7.65 29.03 -16.90
C SER A 74 6.64 28.20 -17.70
N ARG A 75 6.83 26.87 -17.74
CA ARG A 75 5.92 25.94 -18.44
C ARG A 75 4.58 25.84 -17.72
N LEU A 76 4.59 25.78 -16.39
CA LEU A 76 3.39 25.68 -15.56
C LEU A 76 2.55 26.96 -15.67
N SER A 77 3.13 28.14 -15.52
CA SER A 77 2.43 29.42 -15.66
C SER A 77 1.79 29.58 -17.04
N ARG A 78 2.47 29.15 -18.10
CA ARG A 78 1.91 29.16 -19.46
C ARG A 78 0.72 28.21 -19.60
N MET A 79 0.81 27.01 -19.03
CA MET A 79 -0.28 26.03 -19.05
C MET A 79 -1.49 26.54 -18.27
N ILE A 80 -1.28 27.08 -17.07
CA ILE A 80 -2.34 27.65 -16.23
C ILE A 80 -3.01 28.82 -16.95
N GLY A 81 -2.25 29.77 -17.49
CA GLY A 81 -2.81 30.89 -18.24
C GLY A 81 -3.64 30.44 -19.46
N LYS A 82 -3.20 29.39 -20.17
CA LYS A 82 -3.98 28.80 -21.27
C LYS A 82 -5.30 28.22 -20.76
N LYS A 83 -5.29 27.47 -19.65
CA LYS A 83 -6.50 26.88 -19.05
C LYS A 83 -7.45 27.96 -18.53
N ARG A 84 -6.96 28.99 -17.84
CA ARG A 84 -7.77 30.12 -17.34
C ARG A 84 -8.52 30.82 -18.48
N ARG A 85 -7.83 31.13 -19.58
CA ARG A 85 -8.46 31.71 -20.78
C ARG A 85 -9.49 30.79 -21.41
N ALA A 86 -9.24 29.48 -21.47
CA ALA A 86 -10.17 28.50 -22.01
C ALA A 86 -11.43 28.32 -21.16
N HIS A 87 -11.34 28.54 -19.84
CA HIS A 87 -12.43 28.33 -18.89
C HIS A 87 -12.98 29.64 -18.29
N ALA A 88 -12.62 30.81 -18.85
CA ALA A 88 -13.06 32.14 -18.42
C ALA A 88 -12.91 32.43 -16.90
N VAL A 89 -11.88 31.86 -16.26
CA VAL A 89 -11.58 32.12 -14.85
C VAL A 89 -10.72 33.40 -14.77
N ARG A 90 -11.19 34.43 -14.07
CA ARG A 90 -10.44 35.67 -13.82
C ARG A 90 -9.23 35.42 -12.90
N ASP A 91 -8.23 36.28 -13.04
CA ASP A 91 -6.89 36.08 -12.45
C ASP A 91 -6.82 36.02 -10.93
#